data_AF-A0A524JFA2-F1
#
_entry.id   AF-A0A524JFA2-F1
#
_cell.length_a   1.000
_cell.length_b   1.000
_cell.length_c   1.000
_cell.angle_alpha   90.00
_cell.angle_beta   90.00
_cell.angle_gamma   90.00
#
_symmetry.space_group_name_H-M   'P 1'
#
loop_
_entity.id
_entity.type
_entity.pdbx_description
1 polymer ?
#
loop_
_entity_poly.entity_id
_entity_poly.type
_entity_poly.pdbx_seq_one_letter_code
_entity_poly.pdbx_strand_id
1 'polypeptide(L)'
;MSKHKTGSNMDYMLLATVVVLLAFGLLMLYSATFYIGTDFWTRQLGWTAIGLVVMFVFYKVPYSVWRVIALPMMIVTLVLLILVLVLGERVLGAQRAIFGSSVQPGVLARLVAVIYIAAWLASKGEQLNKIDYGLVPFGVIIGIVAGFVAMQPDLSTAVLIAITGLAMFFFAGGDPIQIFASLVLGTVGFFMAAMKFKSKYTYAATRLTDFLASFKDPSKMPYHVHSAILAISEGGLIGTGIGSGRLKFGYLPIPHTDSIFAVIGEEIGLVGTLLVIGLYIFLTYRGFRVTLESPDPFGSLLAFGITIMISSEALMNILVMTGLMPFTGTALPFFSYGGTE
;
A
#
# COMPACT_ATOMS: atom_id res chain seq x y z
N MET A 1 -31.00 13.55 -29.02
CA MET A 1 -29.74 14.29 -28.73
C MET A 1 -29.86 14.96 -27.36
N SER A 2 -29.50 14.25 -26.30
CA SER A 2 -29.41 14.82 -24.95
C SER A 2 -28.00 15.36 -24.77
N LYS A 3 -27.88 16.68 -24.55
CA LYS A 3 -26.61 17.32 -24.21
C LYS A 3 -26.14 16.78 -22.85
N HIS A 4 -25.15 15.89 -22.85
CA HIS A 4 -24.37 15.61 -21.64
C HIS A 4 -23.69 16.91 -21.21
N LYS A 5 -24.15 17.47 -20.09
CA LYS A 5 -23.43 18.52 -19.37
C LYS A 5 -22.10 17.93 -18.90
N THR A 6 -21.02 18.24 -19.61
CA THR A 6 -19.63 18.04 -19.21
C THR A 6 -19.25 19.02 -18.10
N GLY A 7 -19.91 18.90 -16.94
CA GLY A 7 -19.39 19.44 -15.70
C GLY A 7 -18.59 18.32 -15.03
N SER A 8 -17.26 18.36 -15.17
CA SER A 8 -16.36 17.57 -14.31
C SER A 8 -16.51 18.11 -12.88
N ASN A 9 -17.53 17.63 -12.17
CA ASN A 9 -17.69 17.95 -10.77
C ASN A 9 -16.67 17.10 -10.01
N MET A 10 -15.51 17.69 -9.76
CA MET A 10 -14.50 17.14 -8.88
C MET A 10 -15.16 16.77 -7.55
N ASP A 11 -14.86 15.59 -7.03
CA ASP A 11 -15.33 15.19 -5.70
C ASP A 11 -14.55 15.97 -4.64
N TYR A 12 -15.08 17.13 -4.27
CA TYR A 12 -14.47 18.01 -3.26
C TYR A 12 -14.34 17.33 -1.89
N MET A 13 -15.21 16.37 -1.56
CA MET A 13 -15.12 15.64 -0.30
C MET A 13 -13.94 14.67 -0.30
N LEU A 14 -13.71 13.97 -1.42
CA LEU A 14 -12.54 13.11 -1.57
C LEU A 14 -11.25 13.93 -1.51
N LEU A 15 -11.19 15.05 -2.24
CA LEU A 15 -10.05 15.96 -2.22
C LEU A 15 -9.78 16.50 -0.81
N ALA A 16 -10.80 16.99 -0.11
CA ALA A 16 -10.67 17.49 1.25
C ALA A 16 -10.13 16.42 2.20
N THR A 17 -10.58 15.17 2.05
CA THR A 17 -10.10 14.04 2.87
C THR A 17 -8.62 13.77 2.64
N VAL A 18 -8.17 13.75 1.39
CA VAL A 18 -6.75 13.58 1.04
C VAL A 18 -5.90 14.73 1.60
N VAL A 19 -6.39 15.98 1.48
CA VAL A 19 -5.68 17.14 2.03
C VAL A 19 -5.59 17.08 3.55
N VAL A 20 -6.65 16.66 4.25
CA VAL A 20 -6.64 16.49 5.71
C VAL A 20 -5.68 15.37 6.13
N LEU A 21 -5.69 14.24 5.44
CA LEU A 21 -4.74 13.13 5.68
C LEU A 21 -3.29 13.59 5.48
N LEU A 22 -3.00 14.30 4.39
CA LEU A 22 -1.66 14.84 4.11
C LEU A 22 -1.21 15.88 5.15
N ALA A 23 -2.09 16.83 5.51
CA ALA A 23 -1.77 17.86 6.49
C ALA A 23 -1.49 17.26 7.87
N PHE A 24 -2.32 16.31 8.29
CA PHE A 24 -2.15 15.60 9.56
C PHE A 24 -0.91 14.69 9.53
N GLY A 25 -0.65 14.03 8.40
CA GLY A 25 0.57 13.26 8.16
C GLY A 25 1.84 14.09 8.29
N LEU A 26 1.90 15.27 7.66
CA LEU A 26 3.03 16.19 7.76
C LEU A 26 3.25 16.69 9.19
N LEU A 27 2.17 16.96 9.94
CA LEU A 27 2.25 17.36 11.34
C LEU A 27 2.85 16.24 12.20
N MET A 28 2.37 15.00 12.04
CA MET A 28 2.87 13.87 12.80
C MET A 28 4.29 13.49 12.40
N LEU A 29 4.63 13.63 11.12
CA LEU A 29 5.98 13.42 10.64
C LEU A 29 6.95 14.44 11.26
N TYR A 30 6.56 15.71 11.34
CA TYR A 30 7.35 16.72 12.04
C TYR A 30 7.57 16.31 13.51
N SER A 31 6.51 15.90 14.20
CA SER A 31 6.61 15.43 15.58
C SER A 31 7.52 14.20 15.76
N ALA A 32 7.53 13.30 14.77
CA ALA A 32 8.38 12.10 14.76
C ALA A 32 9.85 12.39 14.41
N THR A 33 10.17 13.54 13.82
CA THR A 33 11.51 13.82 13.27
C THR A 33 12.21 15.04 13.86
N PHE A 34 11.53 15.94 14.60
CA PHE A 34 12.10 17.21 15.05
C PHE A 34 13.39 17.07 15.88
N TYR A 35 13.60 15.94 16.56
CA TYR A 35 14.76 15.69 17.42
C TYR A 35 15.92 14.98 16.72
N ILE A 36 15.68 14.37 15.55
CA ILE A 36 16.68 13.54 14.84
C ILE A 36 17.72 14.44 14.15
N GLY A 37 17.37 15.69 13.86
CA GLY A 37 18.22 16.64 13.13
C GLY A 37 18.35 16.27 11.64
N THR A 38 18.52 17.29 10.79
CA THR A 38 18.53 17.27 9.31
C THR A 38 17.15 17.28 8.60
N ASP A 39 17.19 17.74 7.34
CA ASP A 39 16.17 18.13 6.37
C ASP A 39 15.03 17.13 6.05
N PHE A 40 14.64 16.20 6.92
CA PHE A 40 13.56 15.25 6.62
C PHE A 40 12.23 15.95 6.32
N TRP A 41 11.86 16.91 7.16
CA TRP A 41 10.63 17.68 6.98
C TRP A 41 10.68 18.59 5.75
N THR A 42 11.80 19.29 5.52
CA THR A 42 11.99 20.16 4.35
C THR A 42 12.00 19.36 3.05
N ARG A 43 12.61 18.17 3.05
CA ARG A 43 12.56 17.23 1.91
C ARG A 43 11.15 16.69 1.69
N GLN A 44 10.44 16.29 2.75
CA GLN A 44 9.07 15.81 2.61
C GLN A 44 8.14 16.91 2.07
N LEU A 45 8.33 18.17 2.47
CA LEU A 45 7.59 19.28 1.88
C LEU A 45 7.88 19.43 0.38
N GLY A 46 9.14 19.28 -0.02
CA GLY A 46 9.52 19.26 -1.44
C GLY A 46 8.82 18.13 -2.21
N TRP A 47 8.83 16.91 -1.68
CA TRP A 47 8.13 15.77 -2.28
C TRP A 47 6.61 15.96 -2.30
N THR A 48 6.04 16.51 -1.25
CA THR A 48 4.61 16.85 -1.18
C THR A 48 4.23 17.86 -2.26
N ALA A 49 5.06 18.89 -2.46
CA ALA A 49 4.85 19.87 -3.51
C ALA A 49 4.92 19.24 -4.91
N ILE A 50 5.91 18.37 -5.17
CA ILE A 50 6.00 17.60 -6.41
C ILE A 50 4.77 16.71 -6.59
N GLY A 51 4.34 16.00 -5.55
CA GLY A 51 3.14 15.15 -5.56
C GLY A 51 1.86 15.92 -5.88
N LEU A 52 1.68 17.13 -5.33
CA LEU A 52 0.55 18.00 -5.65
C LEU A 52 0.59 18.49 -7.12
N VAL A 53 1.76 18.80 -7.65
CA VAL A 53 1.92 19.16 -9.08
C VAL A 53 1.57 17.96 -9.96
N VAL A 54 2.08 16.76 -9.63
CA VAL A 54 1.76 15.52 -10.35
C VAL A 54 0.26 15.22 -10.27
N MET A 55 -0.37 15.35 -9.11
CA MET A 55 -1.82 15.21 -8.94
C MET A 55 -2.60 16.18 -9.84
N PHE A 56 -2.17 17.45 -9.92
CA PHE A 56 -2.81 18.43 -10.79
C PHE A 56 -2.66 18.08 -12.28
N VAL A 57 -1.49 17.58 -12.69
CA VAL A 57 -1.27 17.10 -14.06
C VAL A 57 -2.18 15.91 -14.35
N PHE A 58 -2.27 14.92 -13.46
CA PHE A 58 -3.12 13.74 -13.61
C PHE A 58 -4.61 14.12 -13.68
N TYR A 59 -5.05 15.13 -12.92
CA TYR A 59 -6.41 15.67 -13.00
C TYR A 59 -6.74 16.26 -14.37
N LYS A 60 -5.75 16.83 -15.08
CA LYS A 60 -5.93 17.38 -16.43
C LYS A 60 -5.89 16.31 -17.53
N VAL A 61 -5.25 15.18 -17.29
CA VAL A 61 -5.12 14.09 -18.27
C VAL A 61 -6.40 13.23 -18.26
N PRO A 62 -7.09 13.06 -19.40
CA PRO A 62 -8.29 12.23 -19.45
C PRO A 62 -7.92 10.79 -19.14
N TYR A 63 -8.72 10.13 -18.30
CA TYR A 63 -8.37 8.81 -17.80
C TYR A 63 -8.31 7.73 -18.89
N SER A 64 -8.95 7.97 -20.04
CA SER A 64 -8.88 7.11 -21.23
C SER A 64 -7.46 6.96 -21.78
N VAL A 65 -6.57 7.94 -21.57
CA VAL A 65 -5.16 7.84 -21.98
C VAL A 65 -4.47 6.71 -21.22
N TRP A 66 -4.70 6.60 -19.91
CA TRP A 66 -4.12 5.54 -19.07
C TRP A 66 -4.47 4.14 -19.56
N ARG A 67 -5.66 3.95 -20.15
CA ARG A 67 -6.06 2.68 -20.76
C ARG A 67 -5.18 2.30 -21.94
N VAL A 68 -4.81 3.26 -22.79
CA VAL A 68 -4.00 3.02 -24.00
C VAL A 68 -2.54 2.76 -23.63
N ILE A 69 -2.01 3.50 -22.66
CA ILE A 69 -0.61 3.37 -22.23
C ILE A 69 -0.39 2.28 -21.18
N ALA A 70 -1.45 1.63 -20.68
CA ALA A 70 -1.38 0.59 -19.65
C ALA A 70 -0.41 -0.55 -19.99
N LEU A 71 -0.47 -1.08 -21.22
CA LEU A 71 0.41 -2.18 -21.66
C LEU A 71 1.87 -1.71 -21.79
N PRO A 72 2.20 -0.60 -22.49
CA PRO A 72 3.55 -0.02 -22.46
C PRO A 72 4.08 0.24 -21.06
N MET A 73 3.27 0.82 -20.16
CA MET A 73 3.64 1.08 -18.77
C MET A 73 3.98 -0.21 -18.02
N MET A 74 3.18 -1.26 -18.19
CA MET A 74 3.44 -2.55 -17.57
C MET A 74 4.75 -3.17 -18.08
N ILE A 75 5.00 -3.14 -19.39
CA ILE A 75 6.25 -3.66 -19.97
C ILE A 75 7.46 -2.91 -19.41
N VAL A 76 7.42 -1.56 -19.40
CA VAL A 76 8.49 -0.73 -18.84
C VAL A 76 8.71 -1.06 -17.36
N THR A 77 7.63 -1.25 -16.61
CA THR A 77 7.70 -1.58 -15.18
C THR A 77 8.32 -2.96 -14.93
N LEU A 78 7.95 -3.97 -15.72
CA LEU A 78 8.57 -5.30 -15.65
C LEU A 78 10.07 -5.24 -15.97
N VAL A 79 10.45 -4.48 -17.00
CA VAL A 79 11.87 -4.25 -17.34
C VAL A 79 12.61 -3.58 -16.18
N LEU A 80 12.01 -2.55 -15.56
CA LEU A 80 12.59 -1.89 -14.38
C LEU A 80 12.74 -2.85 -13.20
N LEU A 81 11.73 -3.68 -12.92
CA LEU A 81 11.80 -4.69 -11.85
C LEU A 81 12.92 -5.71 -12.09
N ILE A 82 13.09 -6.16 -13.33
CA ILE A 82 14.19 -7.05 -13.72
C ILE A 82 15.54 -6.33 -13.56
N LEU A 83 15.63 -5.09 -14.01
CA LEU A 83 16.86 -4.30 -13.92
C LEU A 83 17.29 -4.09 -12.46
N VAL A 84 16.35 -3.90 -11.54
CA VAL A 84 16.62 -3.76 -10.10
C VAL A 84 17.09 -5.07 -9.48
N LEU A 85 16.56 -6.21 -9.92
CA LEU A 85 17.04 -7.52 -9.48
C LEU A 85 18.51 -7.76 -9.86
N VAL A 86 18.94 -7.26 -11.03
CA VAL A 86 20.29 -7.47 -11.55
C VAL A 86 21.27 -6.41 -11.05
N LEU A 87 20.87 -5.14 -11.03
CA LEU A 87 21.74 -3.98 -10.79
C LEU A 87 21.47 -3.23 -9.48
N GLY A 88 20.42 -3.62 -8.73
CA GLY A 88 20.00 -2.89 -7.53
C GLY A 88 21.01 -3.01 -6.40
N GLU A 89 21.34 -1.87 -5.79
CA GLU A 89 22.13 -1.82 -4.56
C GLU A 89 21.29 -2.33 -3.39
N ARG A 90 21.90 -3.17 -2.53
CA ARG A 90 21.22 -3.70 -1.33
C ARG A 90 21.27 -2.65 -0.22
N VAL A 91 20.13 -2.10 0.14
CA VAL A 91 19.98 -1.26 1.33
C VAL A 91 19.10 -2.02 2.33
N LEU A 92 19.62 -2.29 3.53
CA LEU A 92 18.92 -3.02 4.61
C LEU A 92 18.38 -4.40 4.20
N GLY A 93 19.11 -5.13 3.34
CA GLY A 93 18.76 -6.51 2.94
C GLY A 93 17.76 -6.64 1.80
N ALA A 94 17.25 -5.53 1.25
CA ALA A 94 16.42 -5.49 0.05
C ALA A 94 17.06 -4.61 -1.04
N GLN A 95 16.96 -5.03 -2.30
CA GLN A 95 17.41 -4.23 -3.45
C GLN A 95 16.34 -3.17 -3.73
N ARG A 96 16.49 -1.97 -3.15
CA ARG A 96 15.40 -0.98 -3.07
C ARG A 96 15.56 0.23 -3.99
N ALA A 97 16.76 0.47 -4.53
CA ALA A 97 17.04 1.66 -5.32
C ALA A 97 17.93 1.36 -6.52
N ILE A 98 17.71 2.10 -7.60
CA ILE A 98 18.66 2.24 -8.70
C ILE A 98 19.40 3.58 -8.47
N PHE A 99 20.73 3.55 -8.43
CA PHE A 99 21.61 4.75 -8.37
C PHE A 99 21.41 5.69 -7.17
N GLY A 100 21.15 5.18 -5.96
CA GLY A 100 21.01 6.04 -4.76
C GLY A 100 19.83 7.02 -4.80
N SER A 101 18.93 6.89 -5.78
CA SER A 101 17.69 7.66 -5.88
C SER A 101 16.61 7.06 -4.97
N SER A 102 15.78 7.89 -4.34
CA SER A 102 14.69 7.43 -3.46
C SER A 102 13.53 6.73 -4.20
N VAL A 103 13.63 6.56 -5.53
CA VAL A 103 12.55 6.00 -6.35
C VAL A 103 12.56 4.48 -6.26
N GLN A 104 11.53 3.93 -5.60
CA GLN A 104 11.36 2.49 -5.46
C GLN A 104 10.51 1.93 -6.61
N PRO A 105 11.06 1.06 -7.47
CA PRO A 105 10.30 0.45 -8.57
C PRO A 105 9.09 -0.36 -8.11
N GLY A 106 9.12 -0.92 -6.88
CA GLY A 106 7.98 -1.65 -6.29
C GLY A 106 6.74 -0.75 -6.08
N VAL A 107 6.96 0.51 -5.66
CA VAL A 107 5.91 1.52 -5.50
C VAL A 107 5.27 1.88 -6.85
N LEU A 108 6.07 1.93 -7.90
CA LEU A 108 5.55 2.14 -9.26
C LEU A 108 4.79 0.89 -9.74
N ALA A 109 5.30 -0.31 -9.42
CA ALA A 109 4.69 -1.58 -9.82
C ALA A 109 3.27 -1.78 -9.29
N ARG A 110 2.99 -1.41 -8.04
CA ARG A 110 1.61 -1.51 -7.50
C ARG A 110 0.61 -0.67 -8.29
N LEU A 111 0.94 0.59 -8.57
CA LEU A 111 0.05 1.49 -9.30
C LEU A 111 -0.13 1.06 -10.77
N VAL A 112 0.97 0.69 -11.43
CA VAL A 112 0.92 0.22 -12.82
C VAL A 112 0.16 -1.11 -12.94
N ALA A 113 0.30 -2.01 -11.96
CA ALA A 113 -0.47 -3.24 -11.92
C ALA A 113 -1.97 -2.96 -11.84
N VAL A 114 -2.40 -2.02 -10.98
CA VAL A 114 -3.81 -1.59 -10.91
C VAL A 114 -4.30 -1.05 -12.25
N ILE A 115 -3.55 -0.15 -12.89
CA ILE A 115 -3.94 0.44 -14.19
C ILE A 115 -4.07 -0.65 -15.26
N TYR A 116 -3.10 -1.56 -15.32
CA TYR A 116 -3.08 -2.64 -16.30
C TYR A 116 -4.18 -3.67 -16.05
N ILE A 117 -4.39 -4.09 -14.81
CA ILE A 117 -5.47 -5.02 -14.44
C ILE A 117 -6.83 -4.40 -14.75
N ALA A 118 -7.03 -3.11 -14.47
CA ALA A 118 -8.25 -2.41 -14.85
C ALA A 118 -8.48 -2.42 -16.37
N ALA A 119 -7.44 -2.10 -17.15
CA ALA A 119 -7.52 -2.11 -18.62
C ALA A 119 -7.79 -3.52 -19.18
N TRP A 120 -7.17 -4.54 -18.61
CA TRP A 120 -7.33 -5.93 -19.00
C TRP A 120 -8.73 -6.45 -18.65
N LEU A 121 -9.20 -6.28 -17.41
CA LEU A 121 -10.54 -6.68 -16.97
C LEU A 121 -11.64 -5.98 -17.78
N ALA A 122 -11.50 -4.67 -18.00
CA ALA A 122 -12.44 -3.90 -18.82
C ALA A 122 -12.52 -4.36 -20.28
N SER A 123 -11.49 -5.05 -20.79
CA SER A 123 -11.48 -5.61 -22.15
C SER A 123 -12.15 -6.99 -22.26
N LYS A 124 -12.32 -7.71 -21.15
CA LYS A 124 -12.77 -9.11 -21.14
C LYS A 124 -14.28 -9.28 -20.94
N GLY A 125 -14.94 -8.35 -20.25
CA GLY A 125 -16.40 -8.38 -20.06
C GLY A 125 -16.90 -9.73 -19.54
N GLU A 126 -17.93 -10.29 -20.17
CA GLU A 126 -18.57 -11.56 -19.75
C GLU A 126 -17.67 -12.81 -19.88
N GLN A 127 -16.54 -12.73 -20.60
CA GLN A 127 -15.64 -13.88 -20.76
C GLN A 127 -14.82 -14.20 -19.50
N LEU A 128 -14.90 -13.34 -18.47
CA LEU A 128 -14.18 -13.50 -17.21
C LEU A 128 -14.57 -14.76 -16.42
N ASN A 129 -15.78 -15.29 -16.63
CA ASN A 129 -16.26 -16.49 -15.92
C ASN A 129 -15.62 -17.79 -16.42
N LYS A 130 -14.96 -17.79 -17.59
CA LYS A 130 -14.28 -18.98 -18.10
C LYS A 130 -12.87 -19.08 -17.52
N ILE A 131 -12.55 -20.21 -16.88
CA ILE A 131 -11.23 -20.42 -16.23
C ILE A 131 -10.06 -20.16 -17.20
N ASP A 132 -10.15 -20.66 -18.44
CA ASP A 132 -9.08 -20.55 -19.43
C ASP A 132 -8.85 -19.12 -19.94
N TYR A 133 -9.89 -18.29 -19.96
CA TYR A 133 -9.83 -16.93 -20.51
C TYR A 133 -9.85 -15.82 -19.44
N GLY A 134 -10.26 -16.17 -18.22
CA GLY A 134 -10.35 -15.29 -17.06
C GLY A 134 -9.26 -15.60 -16.03
N LEU A 135 -9.41 -16.68 -15.26
CA LEU A 135 -8.55 -16.98 -14.12
C LEU A 135 -7.08 -17.22 -14.50
N VAL A 136 -6.82 -18.01 -15.54
CA VAL A 136 -5.44 -18.36 -15.92
C VAL A 136 -4.65 -17.13 -16.36
N PRO A 137 -5.11 -16.31 -17.33
CA PRO A 137 -4.36 -15.11 -17.71
C PRO A 137 -4.22 -14.10 -16.57
N PHE A 138 -5.26 -13.95 -15.73
CA PHE A 138 -5.20 -13.09 -14.55
C PHE A 138 -4.15 -13.56 -13.55
N GLY A 139 -4.15 -14.85 -13.22
CA GLY A 139 -3.17 -15.47 -12.33
C GLY A 139 -1.74 -15.36 -12.86
N VAL A 140 -1.54 -15.45 -14.17
CA VAL A 140 -0.24 -15.21 -14.81
C VAL A 140 0.20 -13.76 -14.66
N ILE A 141 -0.69 -12.79 -14.93
CA ILE A 141 -0.37 -11.35 -14.80
C ILE A 141 0.04 -11.02 -13.36
N ILE A 142 -0.78 -11.40 -12.37
CA ILE A 142 -0.47 -11.16 -10.96
C ILE A 142 0.77 -11.94 -10.53
N GLY A 143 0.87 -13.21 -10.92
CA GLY A 143 1.98 -14.08 -10.55
C GLY A 143 3.33 -13.56 -11.05
N ILE A 144 3.38 -12.98 -12.26
CA ILE A 144 4.59 -12.37 -12.80
C ILE A 144 4.97 -11.11 -12.01
N VAL A 145 4.03 -10.18 -11.80
CA VAL A 145 4.33 -8.92 -11.11
C VAL A 145 4.68 -9.17 -9.64
N ALA A 146 3.81 -9.89 -8.91
CA ALA A 146 4.04 -10.23 -7.51
C ALA A 146 5.27 -11.12 -7.33
N GLY A 147 5.54 -12.02 -8.30
CA GLY A 147 6.73 -12.87 -8.30
C GLY A 147 8.03 -12.06 -8.40
N PHE A 148 8.10 -11.10 -9.32
CA PHE A 148 9.28 -10.23 -9.43
C PHE A 148 9.48 -9.36 -8.20
N VAL A 149 8.40 -8.81 -7.62
CA VAL A 149 8.47 -8.00 -6.39
C VAL A 149 8.90 -8.88 -5.19
N ALA A 150 8.38 -10.10 -5.08
CA ALA A 150 8.79 -11.05 -4.05
C ALA A 150 10.27 -11.46 -4.17
N MET A 151 10.83 -11.48 -5.39
CA MET A 151 12.26 -11.71 -5.62
C MET A 151 13.14 -10.53 -5.18
N GLN A 152 12.58 -9.34 -4.97
CA GLN A 152 13.25 -8.13 -4.44
C GLN A 152 13.19 -8.02 -2.91
N PRO A 153 13.13 -9.16 -2.21
CA PRO A 153 12.66 -9.31 -0.83
C PRO A 153 11.50 -8.43 -0.32
N ASP A 154 10.59 -7.97 -1.18
CA ASP A 154 9.41 -7.19 -0.76
C ASP A 154 8.12 -8.02 -0.84
N LEU A 155 7.93 -8.85 0.19
CA LEU A 155 6.74 -9.71 0.26
C LEU A 155 5.45 -8.94 0.56
N SER A 156 5.56 -7.83 1.29
CA SER A 156 4.41 -7.00 1.62
C SER A 156 3.74 -6.42 0.38
N THR A 157 4.54 -5.81 -0.50
CA THR A 157 4.03 -5.23 -1.75
C THR A 157 3.49 -6.32 -2.67
N ALA A 158 4.13 -7.50 -2.72
CA ALA A 158 3.62 -8.64 -3.49
C ALA A 158 2.24 -9.11 -3.00
N VAL A 159 2.04 -9.21 -1.67
CA VAL A 159 0.75 -9.57 -1.06
C VAL A 159 -0.31 -8.49 -1.33
N LEU A 160 0.04 -7.20 -1.21
CA LEU A 160 -0.88 -6.09 -1.49
C LEU A 160 -1.33 -6.06 -2.96
N ILE A 161 -0.41 -6.32 -3.90
CA ILE A 161 -0.73 -6.46 -5.33
C ILE A 161 -1.70 -7.63 -5.54
N ALA A 162 -1.46 -8.78 -4.89
CA ALA A 162 -2.35 -9.93 -4.98
C ALA A 162 -3.75 -9.65 -4.40
N ILE A 163 -3.83 -9.05 -3.20
CA ILE A 163 -5.10 -8.67 -2.57
C ILE A 163 -5.87 -7.69 -3.45
N THR A 164 -5.20 -6.64 -3.94
CA THR A 164 -5.82 -5.62 -4.79
C THR A 164 -6.31 -6.22 -6.10
N GLY A 165 -5.47 -7.02 -6.76
CA GLY A 165 -5.84 -7.68 -8.00
C GLY A 165 -7.03 -8.64 -7.82
N LEU A 166 -7.03 -9.46 -6.76
CA LEU A 166 -8.14 -10.38 -6.45
C LEU A 166 -9.44 -9.63 -6.17
N ALA A 167 -9.38 -8.52 -5.42
CA ALA A 167 -10.53 -7.67 -5.20
C ALA A 167 -11.05 -7.08 -6.52
N MET A 168 -10.18 -6.63 -7.42
CA MET A 168 -10.58 -6.11 -8.73
C MET A 168 -11.21 -7.20 -9.60
N PHE A 169 -10.67 -8.43 -9.57
CA PHE A 169 -11.23 -9.57 -10.30
C PHE A 169 -12.62 -9.94 -9.77
N PHE A 170 -12.80 -9.96 -8.45
CA PHE A 170 -14.12 -10.13 -7.83
C PHE A 170 -15.10 -9.05 -8.28
N PHE A 171 -14.68 -7.78 -8.22
CA PHE A 171 -15.52 -6.65 -8.59
C PHE A 171 -15.89 -6.66 -10.08
N ALA A 172 -15.01 -7.17 -10.95
CA ALA A 172 -15.29 -7.36 -12.37
C ALA A 172 -16.27 -8.50 -12.69
N GLY A 173 -16.76 -9.22 -11.66
CA GLY A 173 -17.71 -10.33 -11.81
C GLY A 173 -17.05 -11.70 -11.93
N GLY A 174 -15.79 -11.85 -11.52
CA GLY A 174 -15.11 -13.14 -11.48
C GLY A 174 -15.75 -14.11 -10.48
N ASP A 175 -15.73 -15.40 -10.81
CA ASP A 175 -16.35 -16.45 -9.98
C ASP A 175 -15.67 -16.55 -8.59
N PRO A 176 -16.43 -16.45 -7.47
CA PRO A 176 -15.89 -16.58 -6.12
C PRO A 176 -15.13 -17.88 -5.87
N ILE A 177 -15.51 -18.98 -6.53
CA ILE A 177 -14.83 -20.28 -6.41
C ILE A 177 -13.43 -20.20 -7.03
N GLN A 178 -13.28 -19.49 -8.14
CA GLN A 178 -12.00 -19.28 -8.80
C GLN A 178 -11.05 -18.43 -7.93
N ILE A 179 -11.60 -17.43 -7.25
CA ILE A 179 -10.85 -16.60 -6.29
C ILE A 179 -10.39 -17.44 -5.12
N PHE A 180 -11.28 -18.23 -4.51
CA PHE A 180 -10.93 -19.13 -3.42
C PHE A 180 -9.85 -20.14 -3.84
N ALA A 181 -9.98 -20.74 -5.02
CA ALA A 181 -8.99 -21.65 -5.57
C ALA A 181 -7.62 -20.96 -5.78
N SER A 182 -7.61 -19.73 -6.31
CA SER A 182 -6.38 -18.96 -6.50
C SER A 182 -5.70 -18.59 -5.17
N LEU A 183 -6.48 -18.28 -4.13
CA LEU A 183 -5.97 -17.97 -2.80
C LEU A 183 -5.33 -19.21 -2.15
N VAL A 184 -5.99 -20.37 -2.26
CA VAL A 184 -5.49 -21.65 -1.77
C VAL A 184 -4.20 -22.03 -2.50
N LEU A 185 -4.19 -21.99 -3.84
CA LEU A 185 -3.02 -22.29 -4.65
C LEU A 185 -1.86 -21.33 -4.39
N GLY A 186 -2.14 -20.03 -4.25
CA GLY A 186 -1.15 -19.01 -3.92
C GLY A 186 -0.53 -19.25 -2.54
N THR A 187 -1.34 -19.60 -1.55
CA THR A 187 -0.87 -19.92 -0.19
C THR A 187 0.00 -21.18 -0.20
N VAL A 188 -0.44 -22.26 -0.85
CA VAL A 188 0.34 -23.50 -0.98
C VAL A 188 1.65 -23.25 -1.72
N GLY A 189 1.61 -22.49 -2.83
CA GLY A 189 2.79 -22.12 -3.60
C GLY A 189 3.80 -21.32 -2.78
N PHE A 190 3.33 -20.36 -1.98
CA PHE A 190 4.16 -19.60 -1.06
C PHE A 190 4.81 -20.49 0.00
N PHE A 191 4.05 -21.37 0.66
CA PHE A 191 4.58 -22.31 1.65
C PHE A 191 5.62 -23.27 1.04
N MET A 192 5.35 -23.81 -0.15
CA MET A 192 6.30 -24.68 -0.86
C MET A 192 7.59 -23.93 -1.25
N ALA A 193 7.46 -22.69 -1.73
CA ALA A 193 8.61 -21.85 -2.05
C ALA A 193 9.42 -21.51 -0.79
N ALA A 194 8.75 -21.18 0.33
CA ALA A 194 9.40 -20.91 1.61
C ALA A 194 10.17 -22.12 2.15
N MET A 195 9.64 -23.35 1.97
CA MET A 195 10.34 -24.58 2.36
C MET A 195 11.55 -24.88 1.45
N LYS A 196 11.42 -24.73 0.13
CA LYS A 196 12.50 -25.01 -0.83
C LYS A 196 13.62 -23.98 -0.80
N PHE A 197 13.29 -22.70 -0.66
CA PHE A 197 14.24 -21.60 -0.64
C PHE A 197 14.49 -21.12 0.78
N LYS A 198 14.75 -22.09 1.68
CA LYS A 198 14.91 -21.89 3.11
C LYS A 198 15.88 -20.75 3.43
N SER A 199 16.97 -20.59 2.68
CA SER A 199 17.98 -19.54 2.86
C SER A 199 17.56 -18.12 2.41
N LYS A 200 16.60 -17.97 1.50
CA LYS A 200 16.14 -16.64 1.01
C LYS A 200 14.85 -16.16 1.68
N TYR A 201 13.98 -17.08 2.07
CA TYR A 201 12.71 -16.75 2.75
C TYR A 201 12.71 -17.06 4.24
N THR A 202 13.86 -17.39 4.86
CA THR A 202 13.97 -17.57 6.33
C THR A 202 13.32 -16.40 7.04
N TYR A 203 13.58 -15.17 6.58
CA TYR A 203 13.11 -13.96 7.23
C TYR A 203 11.59 -13.86 7.34
N ALA A 204 10.87 -14.20 6.28
CA ALA A 204 9.41 -14.13 6.25
C ALA A 204 8.77 -15.27 7.07
N ALA A 205 9.31 -16.48 6.94
CA ALA A 205 8.89 -17.62 7.74
C ALA A 205 9.14 -17.36 9.24
N THR A 206 10.30 -16.80 9.59
CA THR A 206 10.67 -16.42 10.95
C THR A 206 9.72 -15.36 11.50
N ARG A 207 9.39 -14.30 10.74
CA ARG A 207 8.39 -13.31 11.17
C ARG A 207 7.04 -13.93 11.48
N LEU A 208 6.58 -14.90 10.67
CA LEU A 208 5.33 -15.60 10.93
C LEU A 208 5.43 -16.53 12.14
N THR A 209 6.52 -17.29 12.29
CA THR A 209 6.70 -18.18 13.43
C THR A 209 6.85 -17.41 14.74
N ASP A 210 7.57 -16.29 14.72
CA ASP A 210 7.78 -15.43 15.89
C ASP A 210 6.45 -14.76 16.28
N PHE A 211 5.68 -14.29 15.31
CA PHE A 211 4.33 -13.77 15.53
C PHE A 211 3.39 -14.82 16.14
N LEU A 212 3.36 -16.05 15.58
CA LEU A 212 2.56 -17.14 16.14
C LEU A 212 3.03 -17.57 17.53
N ALA A 213 4.34 -17.53 17.78
CA ALA A 213 4.93 -17.78 19.10
C ALA A 213 4.58 -16.69 20.10
N SER A 214 4.40 -15.43 19.65
CA SER A 214 4.05 -14.27 20.47
C SER A 214 2.71 -14.45 21.19
N PHE A 215 1.76 -15.16 20.59
CA PHE A 215 0.48 -15.47 21.24
C PHE A 215 0.61 -16.43 22.42
N LYS A 216 1.65 -17.27 22.43
CA LYS A 216 1.93 -18.21 23.52
C LYS A 216 2.86 -17.62 24.58
N ASP A 217 3.80 -16.80 24.14
CA ASP A 217 4.82 -16.20 24.96
C ASP A 217 5.11 -14.77 24.48
N PRO A 218 4.56 -13.74 25.16
CA PRO A 218 4.77 -12.34 24.79
C PRO A 218 6.25 -11.92 24.71
N SER A 219 7.15 -12.62 25.41
CA SER A 219 8.59 -12.33 25.36
C SER A 219 9.24 -12.64 24.00
N LYS A 220 8.58 -13.45 23.17
CA LYS A 220 9.02 -13.79 21.80
C LYS A 220 8.49 -12.81 20.74
N MET A 221 7.80 -11.76 21.16
CA MET A 221 7.25 -10.78 20.24
C MET A 221 8.37 -10.01 19.51
N PRO A 222 8.28 -9.86 18.17
CA PRO A 222 9.25 -9.05 17.44
C PRO A 222 9.34 -7.66 18.05
N TYR A 223 10.57 -7.20 18.31
CA TYR A 223 10.86 -5.92 18.99
C TYR A 223 10.05 -4.75 18.40
N HIS A 224 9.95 -4.68 17.08
CA HIS A 224 9.21 -3.63 16.38
C HIS A 224 7.71 -3.60 16.70
N VAL A 225 7.07 -4.77 16.78
CA VAL A 225 5.63 -4.87 17.10
C VAL A 225 5.42 -4.60 18.58
N HIS A 226 6.29 -5.15 19.43
CA HIS A 226 6.23 -4.93 20.88
C HIS A 226 6.35 -3.44 21.23
N SER A 227 7.33 -2.73 20.66
CA SER A 227 7.51 -1.30 20.87
C SER A 227 6.34 -0.47 20.35
N ALA A 228 5.72 -0.87 19.23
CA ALA A 228 4.55 -0.18 18.69
C ALA A 228 3.34 -0.31 19.63
N ILE A 229 3.08 -1.51 20.16
CA ILE A 229 2.00 -1.74 21.13
C ILE A 229 2.25 -0.94 22.41
N LEU A 230 3.48 -0.94 22.92
CA LEU A 230 3.84 -0.13 24.10
C LEU A 230 3.57 1.36 23.86
N ALA A 231 3.94 1.90 22.70
CA ALA A 231 3.69 3.29 22.34
C ALA A 231 2.21 3.64 22.31
N ILE A 232 1.38 2.78 21.69
CA ILE A 232 -0.07 2.96 21.67
C ILE A 232 -0.64 2.87 23.11
N SER A 233 -0.10 1.99 23.96
CA SER A 233 -0.59 1.82 25.32
C SER A 233 -0.31 3.03 26.24
N GLU A 234 0.84 3.69 26.08
CA GLU A 234 1.21 4.88 26.86
C GLU A 234 0.34 6.11 26.53
N GLY A 235 -0.21 6.18 25.31
CA GLY A 235 -1.06 7.30 24.90
C GLY A 235 -2.43 7.35 25.60
N GLY A 236 -2.95 6.23 26.11
CA GLY A 236 -4.27 6.20 26.72
C GLY A 236 -5.38 6.75 25.81
N LEU A 237 -6.36 7.45 26.37
CA LEU A 237 -7.50 7.97 25.59
C LEU A 237 -7.16 9.26 24.80
N ILE A 238 -6.42 10.19 25.40
CA ILE A 238 -6.22 11.57 24.90
C ILE A 238 -4.80 11.79 24.36
N GLY A 239 -3.88 10.87 24.62
CA GLY A 239 -2.47 11.00 24.24
C GLY A 239 -1.64 11.74 25.27
N THR A 240 -0.33 11.64 25.11
CA THR A 240 0.67 12.35 25.92
C THR A 240 0.87 13.82 25.49
N GLY A 241 0.28 14.21 24.36
CA GLY A 241 0.46 15.51 23.71
C GLY A 241 1.43 15.43 22.52
N ILE A 242 1.14 16.18 21.46
CA ILE A 242 1.98 16.23 20.25
C ILE A 242 3.39 16.69 20.64
N GLY A 243 4.39 15.94 20.22
CA GLY A 243 5.79 16.21 20.53
C GLY A 243 6.28 15.59 21.83
N SER A 244 5.38 15.22 22.75
CA SER A 244 5.69 14.71 24.09
C SER A 244 5.91 13.20 24.16
N GLY A 245 5.64 12.46 23.08
CA GLY A 245 5.87 11.02 23.00
C GLY A 245 7.34 10.68 23.27
N ARG A 246 7.60 9.71 24.14
CA ARG A 246 8.95 9.36 24.61
C ARG A 246 9.52 8.16 23.87
N LEU A 247 8.68 7.23 23.42
CA LEU A 247 9.12 5.98 22.82
C LEU A 247 9.75 6.20 21.44
N LYS A 248 9.38 7.29 20.74
CA LYS A 248 10.04 7.70 19.49
C LYS A 248 11.55 7.96 19.65
N PHE A 249 12.06 8.41 20.80
CA PHE A 249 13.47 8.79 21.00
C PHE A 249 14.48 7.63 21.02
N GLY A 250 14.07 6.39 20.74
CA GLY A 250 15.00 5.27 20.61
C GLY A 250 14.39 3.89 20.85
N TYR A 251 13.16 3.81 21.36
CA TYR A 251 12.48 2.55 21.65
C TYR A 251 11.61 2.06 20.48
N LEU A 252 11.14 2.97 19.63
CA LEU A 252 10.33 2.68 18.46
C LEU A 252 11.23 2.65 17.20
N PRO A 253 11.36 1.51 16.50
CA PRO A 253 12.15 1.46 15.28
C PRO A 253 11.51 2.29 14.16
N ILE A 254 12.31 3.06 13.43
CA ILE A 254 11.92 3.83 12.24
C ILE A 254 10.57 4.58 12.42
N PRO A 255 10.45 5.43 13.46
CA PRO A 255 9.18 6.04 13.88
C PRO A 255 8.56 6.96 12.81
N HIS A 256 9.37 7.44 11.87
CA HIS A 256 8.99 8.37 10.82
C HIS A 256 8.51 7.67 9.52
N THR A 257 8.72 6.36 9.35
CA THR A 257 8.18 5.61 8.20
C THR A 257 7.12 4.61 8.67
N ASP A 258 7.54 3.48 9.22
CA ASP A 258 6.69 2.30 9.36
C ASP A 258 5.83 2.39 10.62
N SER A 259 6.34 3.08 11.64
CA SER A 259 5.76 3.15 12.98
C SER A 259 4.96 4.42 13.28
N ILE A 260 4.63 5.24 12.28
CA ILE A 260 3.99 6.53 12.51
C ILE A 260 2.60 6.41 13.15
N PHE A 261 1.85 5.34 12.85
CA PHE A 261 0.56 5.08 13.52
C PHE A 261 0.73 4.85 15.03
N ALA A 262 1.83 4.21 15.45
CA ALA A 262 2.13 4.02 16.87
C ALA A 262 2.50 5.35 17.55
N VAL A 263 3.19 6.26 16.85
CA VAL A 263 3.45 7.63 17.34
C VAL A 263 2.14 8.41 17.51
N ILE A 264 1.21 8.28 16.56
CA ILE A 264 -0.13 8.89 16.68
C ILE A 264 -0.86 8.35 17.92
N GLY A 265 -0.77 7.03 18.15
CA GLY A 265 -1.30 6.38 19.35
C GLY A 265 -0.70 6.95 20.64
N GLU A 266 0.62 7.14 20.70
CA GLU A 266 1.30 7.68 21.88
C GLU A 266 0.96 9.15 22.15
N GLU A 267 0.92 9.98 21.10
CA GLU A 267 0.84 11.44 21.25
C GLU A 267 -0.59 11.97 21.31
N ILE A 268 -1.52 11.35 20.60
CA ILE A 268 -2.92 11.81 20.46
C ILE A 268 -3.89 10.76 21.04
N GLY A 269 -3.39 9.59 21.42
CA GLY A 269 -4.17 8.57 22.11
C GLY A 269 -5.16 7.85 21.19
N LEU A 270 -6.12 7.19 21.83
CA LEU A 270 -7.20 6.48 21.14
C LEU A 270 -8.03 7.40 20.24
N VAL A 271 -8.29 8.64 20.66
CA VAL A 271 -9.08 9.59 19.85
C VAL A 271 -8.38 9.91 18.53
N GLY A 272 -7.07 10.16 18.56
CA GLY A 272 -6.29 10.45 17.35
C GLY A 272 -6.23 9.25 16.40
N THR A 273 -5.98 8.06 16.92
CA THR A 273 -5.93 6.84 16.09
C THR A 273 -7.30 6.51 15.47
N LEU A 274 -8.40 6.67 16.22
CA LEU A 274 -9.75 6.51 15.68
C LEU A 274 -10.10 7.56 14.62
N LEU A 275 -9.63 8.80 14.78
CA LEU A 275 -9.79 9.85 13.77
C LEU A 275 -9.10 9.46 12.45
N VAL A 276 -7.86 8.95 12.52
CA VAL A 276 -7.12 8.46 11.33
C VAL A 276 -7.86 7.32 10.65
N ILE A 277 -8.31 6.33 11.43
CA ILE A 277 -9.12 5.21 10.91
C ILE A 277 -10.39 5.75 10.24
N GLY A 278 -11.09 6.70 10.88
CA GLY A 278 -12.29 7.34 10.33
C GLY A 278 -12.02 8.06 9.00
N LEU A 279 -10.88 8.74 8.87
CA LEU A 279 -10.48 9.40 7.61
C LEU A 279 -10.23 8.39 6.49
N TYR A 280 -9.56 7.26 6.75
CA TYR A 280 -9.40 6.20 5.74
C TYR A 280 -10.72 5.53 5.38
N ILE A 281 -11.60 5.27 6.35
CA ILE A 281 -12.95 4.73 6.09
C ILE A 281 -13.71 5.70 5.18
N PHE A 282 -13.65 7.00 5.47
CA PHE A 282 -14.33 8.01 4.67
C PHE A 282 -13.72 8.14 3.26
N LEU A 283 -12.39 8.09 3.13
CA LEU A 283 -11.69 8.03 1.84
C LEU A 283 -12.15 6.81 1.02
N THR A 284 -12.21 5.64 1.67
CA THR A 284 -12.67 4.39 1.04
C THR A 284 -14.12 4.51 0.56
N TYR A 285 -15.00 5.05 1.40
CA TYR A 285 -16.40 5.29 1.07
C TYR A 285 -16.55 6.22 -0.14
N ARG A 286 -15.82 7.34 -0.17
CA ARG A 286 -15.84 8.26 -1.32
C ARG A 286 -15.26 7.62 -2.58
N GLY A 287 -14.17 6.85 -2.44
CA GLY A 287 -13.57 6.09 -3.54
C GLY A 287 -14.57 5.11 -4.17
N PHE A 288 -15.29 4.35 -3.36
CA PHE A 288 -16.34 3.45 -3.86
C PHE A 288 -17.54 4.18 -4.45
N ARG A 289 -17.90 5.37 -3.97
CA ARG A 289 -18.90 6.19 -4.68
C ARG A 289 -18.43 6.53 -6.09
N VAL A 290 -17.17 6.98 -6.26
CA VAL A 290 -16.60 7.27 -7.58
C VAL A 290 -16.62 6.02 -8.47
N THR A 291 -16.31 4.84 -7.92
CA THR A 291 -16.43 3.56 -8.63
C THR A 291 -17.84 3.32 -9.17
N LEU A 292 -18.87 3.53 -8.35
CA LEU A 292 -20.27 3.27 -8.72
C LEU A 292 -20.86 4.34 -9.66
N GLU A 293 -20.37 5.57 -9.57
CA GLU A 293 -20.80 6.70 -10.40
C GLU A 293 -20.04 6.78 -11.75
N SER A 294 -19.02 5.95 -11.95
CA SER A 294 -18.19 5.96 -13.16
C SER A 294 -18.97 5.50 -14.41
N PRO A 295 -18.86 6.21 -15.55
CA PRO A 295 -19.67 5.93 -16.74
C PRO A 295 -19.21 4.72 -17.55
N ASP A 296 -17.94 4.32 -17.44
CA ASP A 296 -17.36 3.21 -18.19
C ASP A 296 -16.68 2.16 -17.27
N PRO A 297 -16.59 0.90 -17.73
CA PRO A 297 -16.01 -0.18 -16.93
C PRO A 297 -14.55 0.05 -16.53
N PHE A 298 -13.74 0.68 -17.40
CA PHE A 298 -12.33 0.95 -17.10
C PHE A 298 -12.20 1.99 -15.99
N GLY A 299 -12.92 3.11 -16.08
CA GLY A 299 -12.98 4.14 -15.03
C GLY A 299 -13.43 3.58 -13.68
N SER A 300 -14.48 2.74 -13.69
CA SER A 300 -15.00 2.09 -12.49
C SER A 300 -13.97 1.16 -11.84
N LEU A 301 -13.36 0.27 -12.63
CA LEU A 301 -12.33 -0.67 -12.17
C LEU A 301 -11.07 0.04 -11.68
N LEU A 302 -10.65 1.10 -12.37
CA LEU A 302 -9.49 1.90 -11.98
C LEU A 302 -9.72 2.59 -10.62
N ALA A 303 -10.87 3.25 -10.45
CA ALA A 303 -11.25 3.87 -9.18
C ALA A 303 -11.34 2.85 -8.05
N PHE A 304 -11.92 1.67 -8.33
CA PHE A 304 -12.01 0.58 -7.37
C PHE A 304 -10.62 0.08 -6.96
N GLY A 305 -9.75 -0.20 -7.94
CA GLY A 305 -8.41 -0.71 -7.71
C GLY A 305 -7.53 0.26 -6.91
N ILE A 306 -7.55 1.55 -7.24
CA ILE A 306 -6.80 2.58 -6.48
C ILE A 306 -7.34 2.69 -5.05
N THR A 307 -8.66 2.66 -4.88
CA THR A 307 -9.30 2.71 -3.55
C THR A 307 -8.88 1.51 -2.69
N ILE A 308 -8.95 0.28 -3.24
CA ILE A 308 -8.52 -0.93 -2.52
C ILE A 308 -7.03 -0.92 -2.24
N MET A 309 -6.19 -0.47 -3.18
CA MET A 309 -4.74 -0.39 -3.00
C MET A 309 -4.40 0.46 -1.76
N ILE A 310 -4.88 1.71 -1.71
CA ILE A 310 -4.61 2.63 -0.59
C ILE A 310 -5.22 2.11 0.72
N SER A 311 -6.45 1.58 0.66
CA SER A 311 -7.17 1.13 1.86
C SER A 311 -6.54 -0.12 2.47
N SER A 312 -6.08 -1.06 1.63
CA SER A 312 -5.43 -2.28 2.07
C SER A 312 -4.03 -2.02 2.64
N GLU A 313 -3.29 -1.05 2.09
CA GLU A 313 -2.02 -0.57 2.64
C GLU A 313 -2.20 0.04 4.02
N ALA A 314 -3.16 0.97 4.16
CA ALA A 314 -3.47 1.59 5.44
C ALA A 314 -3.91 0.56 6.48
N LEU A 315 -4.81 -0.36 6.10
CA LEU A 315 -5.27 -1.44 6.98
C LEU A 315 -4.12 -2.35 7.40
N MET A 316 -3.25 -2.74 6.47
CA MET A 316 -2.09 -3.59 6.76
C MET A 316 -1.15 -2.92 7.76
N ASN A 317 -0.81 -1.63 7.56
CA ASN A 317 0.02 -0.89 8.51
C ASN A 317 -0.62 -0.85 9.92
N ILE A 318 -1.91 -0.50 10.00
CA ILE A 318 -2.63 -0.41 11.28
C ILE A 318 -2.64 -1.77 11.99
N LEU A 319 -2.97 -2.86 11.28
CA LEU A 319 -2.98 -4.21 11.85
C LEU A 319 -1.62 -4.64 12.40
N VAL A 320 -0.53 -4.25 11.73
CA VAL A 320 0.83 -4.55 12.21
C VAL A 320 1.14 -3.74 13.47
N MET A 321 0.81 -2.45 13.49
CA MET A 321 1.10 -1.59 14.65
C MET A 321 0.29 -1.96 15.88
N THR A 322 -0.91 -2.52 15.70
CA THR A 322 -1.74 -3.06 16.80
C THR A 322 -1.42 -4.51 17.16
N GLY A 323 -0.43 -5.14 16.52
CA GLY A 323 -0.04 -6.53 16.80
C GLY A 323 -1.04 -7.59 16.32
N LEU A 324 -1.94 -7.26 15.39
CA LEU A 324 -2.91 -8.17 14.79
C LEU A 324 -2.36 -8.89 13.55
N MET A 325 -1.25 -8.40 12.98
CA MET A 325 -0.56 -8.99 11.83
C MET A 325 0.97 -9.01 12.05
N PRO A 326 1.72 -10.01 11.54
CA PRO A 326 3.18 -10.00 11.60
C PRO A 326 3.78 -8.77 10.91
N PHE A 327 4.94 -8.31 11.39
CA PHE A 327 5.61 -7.15 10.83
C PHE A 327 5.84 -7.27 9.32
N THR A 328 5.30 -6.32 8.54
CA THR A 328 5.42 -6.27 7.08
C THR A 328 6.45 -5.23 6.63
N GLY A 329 6.54 -4.08 7.32
CA GLY A 329 7.37 -2.94 6.91
C GLY A 329 6.69 -2.03 5.89
N THR A 330 5.35 -2.05 5.83
CA THR A 330 4.54 -1.20 4.96
C THR A 330 4.36 0.18 5.57
N ALA A 331 4.60 1.22 4.80
CA ALA A 331 4.31 2.61 5.17
C ALA A 331 2.80 2.86 5.27
N LEU A 332 2.40 3.84 6.09
CA LEU A 332 1.04 4.35 6.18
C LEU A 332 0.84 5.44 5.11
N PRO A 333 -0.05 5.24 4.10
CA PRO A 333 -0.19 6.16 2.98
C PRO A 333 -0.52 7.60 3.44
N PHE A 334 0.12 8.62 2.87
CA PHE A 334 -0.03 10.05 3.25
C PHE A 334 0.60 10.49 4.59
N PHE A 335 1.04 9.56 5.45
CA PHE A 335 1.65 9.89 6.75
C PHE A 335 3.16 9.66 6.77
N SER A 336 3.58 8.49 6.29
CA SER A 336 4.96 8.04 6.40
C SER A 336 5.91 8.87 5.55
N TYR A 337 7.14 9.04 6.05
CA TYR A 337 8.22 9.60 5.25
C TYR A 337 8.57 8.67 4.11
N GLY A 338 8.51 9.21 2.90
CA GLY A 338 8.75 8.46 1.67
C GLY A 338 8.59 9.42 0.51
N GLY A 339 9.68 9.67 -0.22
CA GLY A 339 9.66 10.64 -1.31
C GLY A 339 8.80 10.18 -2.50
N THR A 340 8.67 8.87 -2.70
CA THR A 340 7.95 8.28 -3.83
C THR A 340 6.70 7.48 -3.48
N GLU A 341 6.42 7.31 -2.18
CA GLU A 341 5.29 6.52 -1.66
C GLU A 341 3.96 7.24 -1.79
#